data_AF-A0A366CXP7-F1
#
_entry.id   AF-A0A366CXP7-F1
#
_cell.length_a   1.000
_cell.length_b   1.000
_cell.length_c   1.000
_cell.angle_alpha   90.00
_cell.angle_beta   90.00
_cell.angle_gamma   90.00
#
_symmetry.space_group_name_H-M   'P 1'
#
loop_
_entity.id
_entity.type
_entity.pdbx_description
1 polymer ?
#
loop_
_entity_poly.entity_id
_entity_poly.type
_entity_poly.pdbx_seq_one_letter_code
_entity_poly.pdbx_strand_id
1 'polypeptide(L)' 'MSDPRSELRAVLAEPREIIDRLSDEEATTLLASLRRAQTRQQQSLDSAINSALEVLPRLVRIPARKILFGR' A
#
# COMPACT_ATOMS: atom_id res chain seq x y z
N MET A 1 20.01 7.69 -6.03
CA MET A 1 19.14 7.52 -4.84
C MET A 1 17.94 8.42 -5.04
N SER A 2 16.72 7.89 -4.90
CA SER A 2 15.48 8.66 -5.06
C SER A 2 15.30 9.57 -3.84
N ASP A 3 14.91 10.83 -4.06
CA ASP A 3 14.69 11.83 -3.00
C ASP A 3 13.42 11.47 -2.18
N PRO A 4 13.53 11.29 -0.85
CA PRO A 4 12.40 10.93 -0.01
C PRO A 4 11.22 11.91 -0.09
N ARG A 5 11.49 13.22 -0.23
CA ARG A 5 10.43 14.23 -0.35
C ARG A 5 9.70 14.12 -1.68
N SER A 6 10.43 13.87 -2.77
CA SER A 6 9.82 13.65 -4.09
C SER A 6 8.87 12.45 -4.09
N GLU A 7 9.23 11.36 -3.41
CA GLU A 7 8.34 10.21 -3.29
C GLU A 7 7.12 10.49 -2.42
N LEU A 8 7.31 11.19 -1.28
CA LEU A 8 6.19 11.59 -0.42
C LEU A 8 5.19 12.47 -1.18
N ARG A 9 5.65 13.43 -1.99
CA ARG A 9 4.78 14.29 -2.82
C ARG A 9 4.02 13.52 -3.89
N ALA A 10 4.54 12.39 -4.37
CA ALA A 10 3.87 11.58 -5.37
C ALA A 10 2.78 10.69 -4.76
N VAL A 11 2.98 10.24 -3.51
CA VAL A 11 2.10 9.27 -2.85
C VAL A 11 1.06 9.95 -1.97
N LEU A 12 1.42 11.02 -1.29
CA LEU A 12 0.52 11.76 -0.40
C LEU A 12 -0.18 12.86 -1.19
N ALA A 13 -1.51 12.92 -1.07
CA ALA A 13 -2.30 14.05 -1.57
C ALA A 13 -2.21 15.26 -0.62
N GLU A 14 -1.03 15.49 -0.04
CA GLU A 14 -0.77 16.58 0.90
C GLU A 14 -0.19 17.79 0.16
N PRO A 15 -0.46 19.02 0.64
CA PRO A 15 0.17 20.23 0.12
C PRO A 15 1.70 20.12 0.11
N ARG A 16 2.32 20.53 -1.00
CA ARG A 16 3.78 20.43 -1.19
C ARG A 16 4.53 21.21 -0.11
N GLU A 17 3.96 22.33 0.34
CA GLU A 17 4.55 23.20 1.35
C GLU A 17 4.73 22.49 2.71
N ILE A 18 3.92 21.47 3.00
CA ILE A 18 4.03 20.69 4.24
C ILE A 18 5.20 19.71 4.15
N ILE A 19 5.32 19.02 3.01
CA ILE A 19 6.39 18.06 2.77
C ILE A 19 7.75 18.76 2.71
N ASP A 20 7.77 20.00 2.23
CA ASP A 20 9.00 20.81 2.07
C ASP A 20 9.54 21.31 3.41
N ARG A 21 8.70 21.37 4.44
CA ARG A 21 9.11 21.73 5.80
C ARG A 21 9.78 20.58 6.55
N LEU A 22 9.64 19.35 6.08
CA LEU A 22 10.29 18.19 6.70
C LEU A 22 11.80 18.31 6.52
N SER A 23 12.57 18.03 7.57
CA SER A 23 14.00 17.73 7.45
C SER A 23 14.24 16.45 6.65
N ASP A 24 15.48 16.21 6.22
CA ASP A 24 15.83 15.01 5.44
C ASP A 24 15.59 13.72 6.24
N GLU A 25 15.85 13.76 7.55
CA GLU A 25 15.62 12.64 8.48
C GLU A 25 14.13 12.35 8.67
N GLU A 26 13.31 13.40 8.84
CA GLU A 26 11.85 13.27 8.96
C GLU A 26 11.23 12.75 7.67
N ALA A 27 11.65 13.27 6.52
CA ALA A 27 11.16 12.80 5.22
C ALA A 27 11.49 11.32 5.01
N THR A 28 12.71 10.90 5.37
CA THR A 28 13.12 9.50 5.30
C THR A 28 12.30 8.61 6.24
N THR A 29 12.09 9.06 7.48
CA THR A 29 11.33 8.32 8.50
C THR A 29 9.86 8.19 8.12
N LEU A 30 9.25 9.27 7.62
CA LEU A 30 7.88 9.28 7.15
C LEU A 30 7.70 8.36 5.95
N LEU A 31 8.60 8.41 4.97
CA LEU A 31 8.57 7.54 3.80
C LEU A 31 8.68 6.06 4.20
N ALA A 32 9.60 5.73 5.12
CA ALA A 32 9.73 4.38 5.63
C ALA A 32 8.46 3.89 6.34
N SER A 33 7.83 4.76 7.13
CA SER A 33 6.58 4.47 7.84
C SER A 33 5.41 4.27 6.88
N LEU A 34 5.30 5.13 5.85
CA LEU A 34 4.28 5.05 4.81
C LEU A 34 4.39 3.73 4.04
N ARG A 35 5.60 3.36 3.59
CA ARG A 35 5.84 2.09 2.90
C ARG A 35 5.45 0.90 3.77
N ARG A 36 5.79 0.91 5.07
CA ARG A 36 5.37 -0.15 6.00
C ARG A 36 3.86 -0.23 6.14
N ALA A 37 3.17 0.90 6.24
CA ALA A 37 1.72 0.95 6.33
C ALA A 37 1.06 0.39 5.05
N GLN A 38 1.56 0.78 3.87
CA GLN A 38 1.08 0.26 2.58
C GLN A 38 1.27 -1.26 2.46
N THR A 39 2.44 -1.78 2.82
CA THR A 39 2.69 -3.23 2.82
C THR A 39 1.73 -3.96 3.76
N ARG A 40 1.50 -3.42 4.98
CA ARG A 40 0.55 -4.01 5.93
C ARG A 40 -0.88 -3.97 5.39
N GLN A 41 -1.29 -2.87 4.78
CA GLN A 41 -2.61 -2.74 4.17
C GLN A 41 -2.79 -3.73 3.03
N GLN A 42 -1.79 -3.90 2.17
CA GLN A 42 -1.83 -4.88 1.09
C GLN A 42 -1.95 -6.31 1.64
N GLN A 43 -1.14 -6.67 2.63
CA GLN A 43 -1.21 -7.98 3.28
C GLN A 43 -2.57 -8.24 3.93
N SER A 44 -3.13 -7.23 4.60
CA SER A 44 -4.46 -7.31 5.20
C SER A 44 -5.55 -7.50 4.14
N LEU A 45 -5.47 -6.78 3.03
CA LEU A 45 -6.39 -6.93 1.90
C LEU A 45 -6.30 -8.33 1.28
N ASP A 46 -5.09 -8.80 1.00
CA ASP A 46 -4.87 -10.13 0.43
C ASP A 46 -5.39 -11.23 1.38
N SER A 47 -5.19 -11.06 2.70
CA SER A 47 -5.77 -11.94 3.71
C SER A 47 -7.30 -11.92 3.71
N ALA A 48 -7.91 -10.73 3.65
CA ALA A 48 -9.36 -10.60 3.61
C ALA A 48 -9.97 -11.23 2.34
N ILE A 49 -9.32 -11.06 1.18
CA ILE A 49 -9.69 -11.72 -0.07
C ILE A 49 -9.59 -13.24 0.08
N ASN A 50 -8.50 -13.74 0.69
CA ASN A 50 -8.34 -15.17 0.94
C ASN A 50 -9.49 -15.70 1.81
N SER A 51 -9.79 -15.05 2.93
CA SER A 51 -10.90 -15.41 3.82
C SER A 51 -12.25 -15.40 3.11
N ALA A 52 -12.53 -14.37 2.30
CA ALA A 52 -13.77 -14.27 1.54
C ALA A 52 -13.94 -15.40 0.50
N LEU A 53 -12.83 -15.96 -0.01
CA LEU A 53 -12.85 -17.07 -0.95
C LEU A 53 -12.86 -18.45 -0.28
N GLU A 54 -12.76 -18.53 1.06
CA GLU A 54 -12.75 -19.81 1.77
C GLU A 54 -14.07 -20.57 1.62
N VAL A 55 -15.18 -19.85 1.49
CA VAL A 55 -16.51 -20.42 1.22
C VAL A 55 -16.60 -21.11 -0.15
N LEU A 56 -15.67 -20.82 -1.07
CA LEU A 56 -15.65 -21.44 -2.38
C LEU A 56 -14.82 -22.73 -2.38
N PRO A 57 -15.20 -23.75 -3.20
CA PRO A 57 -14.39 -24.93 -3.43
C PRO A 57 -12.99 -24.58 -3.95
N ARG A 58 -11.96 -25.31 -3.51
CA ARG A 58 -10.55 -25.01 -3.81
C ARG A 58 -10.26 -24.81 -5.30
N LEU A 59 -10.90 -25.61 -6.17
CA LEU A 59 -10.71 -25.56 -7.62
C LEU A 59 -11.14 -24.23 -8.26
N VAL A 60 -12.09 -23.52 -7.66
CA VAL A 60 -12.63 -22.27 -8.23
C VAL A 60 -12.12 -21.01 -7.55
N ARG A 61 -11.30 -21.12 -6.48
CA ARG A 61 -10.81 -19.95 -5.72
C ARG A 61 -9.92 -19.03 -6.56
N ILE A 62 -9.01 -19.59 -7.36
CA ILE A 62 -8.10 -18.82 -8.23
C ILE A 62 -8.88 -18.07 -9.33
N PRO A 63 -9.76 -18.72 -10.12
CA PRO A 63 -10.54 -17.98 -11.11
C PRO A 63 -11.51 -16.98 -10.47
N ALA A 64 -12.12 -17.29 -9.33
CA ALA A 64 -12.98 -16.36 -8.61
C ALA A 64 -12.24 -15.10 -8.13
N ARG A 65 -11.00 -15.25 -7.63
CA ARG A 65 -10.15 -14.11 -7.27
C ARG A 65 -9.91 -13.18 -8.46
N LYS A 66 -9.58 -13.75 -9.61
CA LYS A 66 -9.28 -13.00 -10.83
C LYS A 66 -10.49 -12.24 -11.35
N ILE A 67 -11.68 -12.85 -11.28
CA ILE A 67 -12.93 -12.25 -11.74
C ILE A 67 -13.40 -11.14 -10.78
N LEU A 68 -13.38 -11.38 -9.47
CA LEU A 68 -13.95 -10.46 -8.48
C LEU A 68 -13.02 -9.31 -8.11
N PHE A 69 -11.70 -9.52 -8.14
CA PHE A 69 -10.72 -8.56 -7.65
C PHE A 69 -9.66 -8.17 -8.68
N GLY A 70 -9.72 -8.68 -9.91
CA GLY A 70 -8.81 -8.31 -11.00
C GLY A 70 -7.34 -8.68 -10.78
N ARG A 71 -7.04 -9.51 -9.78
CA ARG A 71 -5.71 -9.98 -9.38
C ARG A 71 -5.50 -11.45 -9.67
#